data_AF-A0A4Q3J9B2-F1
#
_entry.id   AF-A0A4Q3J9B2-F1
#
_cell.length_a   1.000
_cell.length_b   1.000
_cell.length_c   1.000
_cell.angle_alpha   90.00
_cell.angle_beta   90.00
_cell.angle_gamma   90.00
#
_symmetry.space_group_name_H-M   'P 1'
#
loop_
_entity.id
_entity.type
_entity.pdbx_description
1 polymer ?
#
loop_
_entity_poly.entity_id
_entity_poly.type
_entity_poly.pdbx_seq_one_letter_code
_entity_poly.pdbx_strand_id
1 'polypeptide(L)'
;MRRSLRLSTLVLSSLLAGPALAAPSGAAGARARFLDVGRLTPAVALEPGALEAAARGALAARIGGGLALGPARQKALASGERVVRLGQRHRGLPVAQRGAAVTFAADGVARLVAARLEDDLPDDVTPSFDAAAAASRASAFSPLALGPGQARLAIWPAPDGGRLAYVVSGRPVAALPIAPVVVIDARSGELLVRYDAATSLNQAKMYATNPTKSPALDPVTLPVKAGETHLSSDAIIARNCIDKQEVKNVSVYGFQLDVHVCALDQTATADANGDFLIDPPDDDTAPEDAFAEVSMFHHTSRILERFRQFDPSLEVQPGGAIEAIANLRVPQGFSSFDLNKIKDPTLPLAPFQ
;
A
#
# COMPACT_ATOMS: atom_id res chain seq x y z
N MET A 1 4.53 -19.75 69.70
CA MET A 1 4.40 -18.28 69.78
C MET A 1 5.16 -17.64 68.62
N ARG A 2 4.48 -17.23 67.55
CA ARG A 2 5.08 -16.44 66.47
C ARG A 2 4.16 -15.27 66.14
N ARG A 3 4.72 -14.07 66.27
CA ARG A 3 4.07 -12.77 66.05
C ARG A 3 4.03 -12.43 64.56
N SER A 4 2.97 -11.71 64.22
CA SER A 4 2.66 -11.06 62.95
C SER A 4 3.79 -10.20 62.37
N LEU A 5 3.87 -10.18 61.03
CA LEU A 5 4.13 -8.94 60.28
C LEU A 5 3.19 -8.91 59.07
N ARG A 6 2.30 -7.92 59.07
CA ARG A 6 1.52 -7.50 57.91
C ARG A 6 2.37 -6.51 57.12
N LEU A 7 2.51 -6.70 55.81
CA LEU A 7 2.98 -5.67 54.90
C LEU A 7 1.90 -5.42 53.85
N SER A 8 1.31 -4.23 53.94
CA SER A 8 0.47 -3.65 52.90
C SER A 8 1.39 -3.03 51.85
N THR A 9 1.13 -3.30 50.56
CA THR A 9 1.70 -2.51 49.47
C THR A 9 0.60 -2.28 48.45
N LEU A 10 0.06 -1.06 48.48
CA LEU A 10 -0.71 -0.46 47.39
C LEU A 10 0.25 -0.27 46.20
N VAL A 11 -0.09 -0.80 45.04
CA VAL A 11 0.47 -0.33 43.76
C VAL A 11 -0.72 0.13 42.91
N LEU A 12 -0.71 1.43 42.63
CA LEU A 12 -1.66 2.15 41.81
C LEU A 12 -1.27 1.92 40.34
N SER A 13 -2.02 1.10 39.62
CA SER A 13 -1.82 0.89 38.17
C SER A 13 -2.73 1.82 37.38
N SER A 14 -2.16 2.89 36.85
CA SER A 14 -2.79 3.81 35.92
C SER A 14 -2.92 3.14 34.54
N LEU A 15 -4.13 2.73 34.19
CA LEU A 15 -4.49 2.32 32.83
C LEU A 15 -4.62 3.56 31.94
N LEU A 16 -3.58 3.88 31.17
CA LEU A 16 -3.68 4.75 30.00
C LEU A 16 -4.19 3.91 28.82
N ALA A 17 -5.51 3.82 28.71
CA ALA A 17 -6.16 3.40 27.47
C ALA A 17 -6.05 4.56 26.47
N GLY A 18 -5.05 4.50 25.58
CA GLY A 18 -5.02 5.36 24.40
C GLY A 18 -6.12 4.93 23.42
N PRO A 19 -6.95 5.85 22.90
CA PRO A 19 -7.93 5.48 21.89
C PRO A 19 -7.18 5.10 20.62
N ALA A 20 -7.43 3.89 20.13
CA ALA A 20 -7.12 3.51 18.75
C ALA A 20 -7.90 4.46 17.83
N LEU A 21 -7.20 5.34 17.13
CA LEU A 21 -7.76 6.17 16.07
C LEU A 21 -8.12 5.25 14.90
N ALA A 22 -9.37 4.81 14.86
CA ALA A 22 -9.97 4.27 13.66
C ALA A 22 -9.85 5.32 12.55
N ALA A 23 -9.31 4.93 11.40
CA ALA A 23 -9.37 5.75 10.20
C ALA A 23 -10.85 6.07 9.92
N PRO A 24 -11.25 7.35 9.78
CA PRO A 24 -12.63 7.65 9.44
C PRO A 24 -12.88 7.19 8.02
N SER A 25 -13.57 6.06 7.87
CA SER A 25 -14.36 5.71 6.70
C SER A 25 -15.53 6.68 6.58
N GLY A 26 -15.22 7.95 6.32
CA GLY A 26 -16.17 9.02 6.06
C GLY A 26 -16.68 8.96 4.63
N ALA A 27 -17.44 7.91 4.31
CA ALA A 27 -18.23 7.83 3.09
C ALA A 27 -19.58 8.54 3.32
N ALA A 28 -19.58 9.87 3.26
CA ALA A 28 -20.81 10.65 3.19
C ALA A 28 -20.69 11.67 2.04
N GLY A 29 -21.65 11.62 1.10
CA GLY A 29 -21.98 12.75 0.22
C GLY A 29 -21.52 12.71 -1.24
N ALA A 30 -20.44 12.03 -1.63
CA ALA A 30 -20.05 12.02 -3.04
C ALA A 30 -20.86 10.97 -3.82
N ARG A 31 -21.94 11.40 -4.50
CA ARG A 31 -22.64 10.54 -5.48
C ARG A 31 -21.70 10.28 -6.66
N ALA A 32 -20.95 9.18 -6.60
CA ALA A 32 -20.28 8.64 -7.78
C ALA A 32 -21.36 8.20 -8.76
N ARG A 33 -21.61 9.02 -9.78
CA ARG A 33 -22.51 8.65 -10.88
C ARG A 33 -21.67 7.90 -11.90
N PHE A 34 -21.68 6.57 -11.81
CA PHE A 34 -21.25 5.70 -12.90
C PHE A 34 -22.40 5.63 -13.89
N LEU A 35 -22.30 6.39 -14.97
CA LEU A 35 -23.18 6.22 -16.12
C LEU A 35 -22.37 5.58 -17.24
N ASP A 36 -22.60 4.29 -17.43
CA ASP A 36 -22.26 3.63 -18.67
C ASP A 36 -23.23 4.10 -19.78
N VAL A 37 -22.93 3.78 -21.04
CA VAL A 37 -23.74 3.93 -22.26
C VAL A 37 -23.41 5.13 -23.14
N GLY A 38 -23.25 4.90 -24.45
CA GLY A 38 -23.63 5.80 -25.56
C GLY A 38 -22.50 6.27 -26.48
N ARG A 39 -22.48 5.77 -27.72
CA ARG A 39 -21.56 6.15 -28.80
C ARG A 39 -21.67 7.64 -29.14
N LEU A 40 -20.53 8.35 -29.14
CA LEU A 40 -20.36 9.62 -29.85
C LEU A 40 -19.79 9.36 -31.25
N THR A 41 -20.25 10.10 -32.25
CA THR A 41 -19.81 9.96 -33.65
C THR A 41 -18.32 10.31 -33.81
N PRO A 42 -17.54 9.48 -34.53
CA PRO A 42 -16.10 9.68 -34.68
C PRO A 42 -15.83 10.73 -35.76
N ALA A 43 -15.52 11.98 -35.36
CA ALA A 43 -15.11 12.99 -36.35
C ALA A 43 -14.35 14.21 -35.80
N VAL A 44 -13.54 14.12 -34.73
CA VAL A 44 -12.55 15.18 -34.41
C VAL A 44 -11.40 14.59 -33.60
N ALA A 45 -10.40 13.97 -34.25
CA ALA A 45 -9.35 13.26 -33.52
C ALA A 45 -7.94 13.45 -34.07
N LEU A 46 -7.54 14.67 -34.48
CA LEU A 46 -6.11 14.98 -34.76
C LEU A 46 -5.65 16.39 -34.31
N GLU A 47 -6.55 17.29 -33.93
CA GLU A 47 -6.16 18.65 -33.51
C GLU A 47 -5.80 18.74 -32.01
N PRO A 48 -4.75 19.50 -31.63
CA PRO A 48 -4.49 19.85 -30.23
C PRO A 48 -5.73 20.46 -29.58
N GLY A 49 -6.16 19.89 -28.45
CA GLY A 49 -7.36 20.35 -27.72
C GLY A 49 -8.69 19.75 -28.18
N ALA A 50 -8.75 19.06 -29.33
CA ALA A 50 -9.98 18.39 -29.79
C ALA A 50 -10.52 17.37 -28.78
N LEU A 51 -9.62 16.60 -28.14
CA LEU A 51 -10.00 15.58 -27.16
C LEU A 51 -10.58 16.20 -25.88
N GLU A 52 -10.06 17.36 -25.45
CA GLU A 52 -10.63 18.09 -24.32
C GLU A 52 -12.01 18.65 -24.68
N ALA A 53 -12.16 19.26 -25.85
CA ALA A 53 -13.45 19.77 -26.32
C ALA A 53 -14.50 18.65 -26.42
N ALA A 54 -14.12 17.49 -26.98
CA ALA A 54 -14.97 16.30 -27.04
C ALA A 54 -15.34 15.79 -25.64
N ALA A 55 -14.39 15.75 -24.69
CA ALA A 55 -14.66 15.33 -23.32
C ALA A 55 -15.63 16.28 -22.62
N ARG A 56 -15.45 17.60 -22.79
CA ARG A 56 -16.38 18.60 -22.23
C ARG A 56 -17.76 18.49 -22.85
N GLY A 57 -17.87 18.24 -24.16
CA GLY A 57 -19.15 17.98 -24.82
C GLY A 57 -19.84 16.72 -24.28
N ALA A 58 -19.10 15.62 -24.14
CA ALA A 58 -19.59 14.38 -23.55
C ALA A 58 -20.09 14.59 -22.11
N LEU A 59 -19.35 15.36 -21.31
CA LEU A 59 -19.74 15.70 -19.95
C LEU A 59 -20.99 16.58 -19.91
N ALA A 60 -21.03 17.67 -20.67
CA ALA A 60 -22.18 18.57 -20.71
C ALA A 60 -23.49 17.83 -21.05
N ALA A 61 -23.43 16.87 -21.99
CA ALA A 61 -24.57 16.04 -22.37
C ALA A 61 -25.05 15.08 -21.26
N ARG A 62 -24.21 14.75 -20.26
CA ARG A 62 -24.51 13.72 -19.25
C ARG A 62 -24.73 14.23 -17.84
N ILE A 63 -23.94 15.20 -17.43
CA ILE A 63 -23.98 15.76 -16.07
C ILE A 63 -24.55 17.18 -16.05
N GLY A 64 -24.92 17.72 -17.21
CA GLY A 64 -25.47 19.06 -17.38
C GLY A 64 -24.40 20.12 -17.67
N GLY A 65 -24.86 21.29 -18.14
CA GLY A 65 -24.02 22.48 -18.29
C GLY A 65 -23.87 23.24 -16.97
N GLY A 66 -22.84 24.10 -16.87
CA GLY A 66 -22.64 25.00 -15.73
C GLY A 66 -21.57 24.57 -14.72
N LEU A 67 -21.01 23.36 -14.84
CA LEU A 67 -19.89 22.94 -14.01
C LEU A 67 -18.60 23.63 -14.46
N ALA A 68 -17.96 24.34 -13.52
CA ALA A 68 -16.63 24.87 -13.74
C ALA A 68 -15.60 23.73 -13.65
N LEU A 69 -15.09 23.31 -14.82
CA LEU A 69 -14.06 22.29 -14.93
C LEU A 69 -12.74 22.92 -15.38
N GLY A 70 -11.66 22.64 -14.65
CA GLY A 70 -10.30 23.07 -14.95
C GLY A 70 -9.70 22.44 -16.21
N PRO A 71 -8.42 22.71 -16.51
CA PRO A 71 -7.75 22.19 -17.70
C PRO A 71 -7.75 20.66 -17.70
N ALA A 72 -7.83 20.06 -18.88
CA ALA A 72 -7.79 18.61 -18.99
C ALA A 72 -6.38 18.05 -18.78
N ARG A 73 -6.32 16.90 -18.13
CA ARG A 73 -5.15 16.01 -18.13
C ARG A 73 -5.47 14.80 -18.97
N GLN A 74 -4.59 14.47 -19.90
CA GLN A 74 -4.79 13.38 -20.84
C GLN A 74 -3.78 12.27 -20.56
N LYS A 75 -4.22 11.01 -20.65
CA LYS A 75 -3.34 9.83 -20.57
C LYS A 75 -3.74 8.83 -21.64
N ALA A 76 -2.79 8.42 -22.47
CA ALA A 76 -2.95 7.28 -23.37
C ALA A 76 -2.66 5.98 -22.61
N LEU A 77 -3.44 4.95 -22.89
CA LEU A 77 -3.26 3.59 -22.37
C LEU A 77 -2.62 2.71 -23.45
N ALA A 78 -1.96 1.63 -23.03
CA ALA A 78 -1.34 0.67 -23.96
C ALA A 78 -2.36 0.01 -24.90
N SER A 79 -3.63 -0.06 -24.49
CA SER A 79 -4.76 -0.53 -25.31
C SER A 79 -5.13 0.40 -26.47
N GLY A 80 -4.51 1.58 -26.57
CA GLY A 80 -4.88 2.64 -27.52
C GLY A 80 -6.03 3.53 -27.03
N GLU A 81 -6.62 3.22 -25.88
CA GLU A 81 -7.61 4.08 -25.23
C GLU A 81 -6.96 5.37 -24.71
N ARG A 82 -7.77 6.43 -24.57
CA ARG A 82 -7.34 7.72 -24.06
C ARG A 82 -8.27 8.18 -22.97
N VAL A 83 -7.72 8.52 -21.81
CA VAL A 83 -8.47 9.03 -20.67
C VAL A 83 -8.24 10.54 -20.56
N VAL A 84 -9.33 11.31 -20.55
CA VAL A 84 -9.31 12.75 -20.27
C VAL A 84 -9.89 12.99 -18.89
N ARG A 85 -9.13 13.60 -17.98
CA ARG A 85 -9.57 13.96 -16.62
C ARG A 85 -9.63 15.47 -16.48
N LEU A 86 -10.76 15.99 -16.01
CA LEU A 86 -10.97 17.41 -15.73
C LEU A 86 -11.29 17.59 -14.25
N GLY A 87 -10.49 18.36 -13.54
CA GLY A 87 -10.73 18.66 -12.12
C GLY A 87 -11.84 19.69 -11.95
N GLN A 88 -12.71 19.51 -10.96
CA GLN A 88 -13.73 20.52 -10.64
C GLN A 88 -13.05 21.76 -10.06
N ARG A 89 -13.57 22.93 -10.42
CA ARG A 89 -13.19 24.23 -9.87
C ARG A 89 -14.42 24.94 -9.31
N HIS A 90 -14.19 25.81 -8.35
CA HIS A 90 -15.19 26.73 -7.83
C HIS A 90 -14.51 28.06 -7.53
N ARG A 91 -15.01 29.14 -8.14
CA ARG A 91 -14.44 30.50 -8.00
C ARG A 91 -12.91 30.55 -8.21
N GLY A 92 -12.43 29.79 -9.19
CA GLY A 92 -11.00 29.69 -9.51
C GLY A 92 -10.19 28.73 -8.63
N LEU A 93 -10.73 28.22 -7.51
CA LEU A 93 -10.04 27.24 -6.69
C LEU A 93 -10.30 25.80 -7.16
N PRO A 94 -9.33 24.88 -7.04
CA PRO A 94 -9.58 23.47 -7.27
C PRO A 94 -10.44 22.88 -6.14
N VAL A 95 -11.37 22.00 -6.49
CA VAL A 95 -12.07 21.16 -5.51
C VAL A 95 -11.32 19.84 -5.40
N ALA A 96 -10.73 19.58 -4.24
CA ALA A 96 -9.83 18.46 -4.03
C ALA A 96 -10.51 17.12 -4.29
N GLN A 97 -9.85 16.26 -5.08
CA GLN A 97 -10.34 14.92 -5.45
C GLN A 97 -11.73 14.90 -6.12
N ARG A 98 -12.15 16.02 -6.72
CA ARG A 98 -13.40 16.14 -7.47
C ARG A 98 -13.15 16.50 -8.92
N GLY A 99 -14.05 16.07 -9.79
CA GLY A 99 -13.96 16.27 -11.22
C GLY A 99 -14.68 15.17 -11.98
N ALA A 100 -14.34 15.08 -13.27
CA ALA A 100 -14.88 14.07 -14.15
C ALA A 100 -13.81 13.52 -15.08
N ALA A 101 -14.05 12.31 -15.59
CA ALA A 101 -13.20 11.64 -16.54
C ALA A 101 -14.05 11.11 -17.70
N VAL A 102 -13.47 11.17 -18.90
CA VAL A 102 -14.02 10.56 -20.11
C VAL A 102 -12.96 9.63 -20.69
N THR A 103 -13.30 8.36 -20.87
CA THR A 103 -12.45 7.41 -21.57
C THR A 103 -12.94 7.26 -23.00
N PHE A 104 -12.04 7.51 -23.94
CA PHE A 104 -12.22 7.31 -25.36
C PHE A 104 -11.54 6.02 -25.77
N ALA A 105 -12.21 5.21 -26.59
CA ALA A 105 -11.57 4.07 -27.21
C ALA A 105 -10.59 4.49 -28.31
N ALA A 106 -9.86 3.51 -28.86
CA ALA A 106 -8.92 3.71 -29.96
C ALA A 106 -9.59 4.31 -31.21
N ASP A 107 -10.88 4.03 -31.42
CA ASP A 107 -11.73 4.60 -32.47
C ASP A 107 -12.13 6.07 -32.22
N GLY A 108 -11.72 6.65 -31.09
CA GLY A 108 -12.05 8.02 -30.69
C GLY A 108 -13.45 8.19 -30.11
N VAL A 109 -14.20 7.12 -29.90
CA VAL A 109 -15.55 7.15 -29.32
C VAL A 109 -15.45 7.17 -27.80
N ALA A 110 -16.15 8.12 -27.15
CA ALA A 110 -16.29 8.10 -25.70
C ALA A 110 -17.09 6.87 -25.27
N ARG A 111 -16.51 6.03 -24.41
CA ARG A 111 -17.14 4.81 -23.90
C ARG A 111 -17.55 4.91 -22.43
N LEU A 112 -16.73 5.59 -21.63
CA LEU A 112 -16.98 5.74 -20.19
C LEU A 112 -16.99 7.21 -19.81
N VAL A 113 -18.00 7.62 -19.06
CA VAL A 113 -18.06 8.91 -18.39
C VAL A 113 -18.22 8.66 -16.90
N ALA A 114 -17.23 9.10 -16.12
CA ALA A 114 -17.24 8.99 -14.67
C ALA A 114 -17.15 10.39 -14.07
N ALA A 115 -18.06 10.74 -13.16
CA ALA A 115 -18.02 12.02 -12.47
C ALA A 115 -18.14 11.82 -10.95
N ARG A 116 -17.28 12.53 -10.22
CA ARG A 116 -17.32 12.67 -8.77
C ARG A 116 -17.22 14.15 -8.46
N LEU A 117 -18.37 14.79 -8.26
CA LEU A 117 -18.48 16.23 -8.08
C LEU A 117 -18.88 16.57 -6.65
N GLU A 118 -18.61 17.80 -6.25
CA GLU A 118 -19.12 18.40 -5.03
C GLU A 118 -20.15 19.47 -5.40
N ASP A 119 -21.37 19.31 -4.91
CA ASP A 119 -22.49 20.19 -5.23
C ASP A 119 -22.67 21.27 -4.14
N ASP A 120 -22.31 20.94 -2.89
CA ASP A 120 -22.34 21.87 -1.76
C ASP A 120 -20.99 22.57 -1.63
N LEU A 121 -20.90 23.78 -2.18
CA LEU A 121 -19.66 24.55 -2.28
C LEU A 121 -19.82 25.89 -1.56
N PRO A 122 -18.76 26.37 -0.88
CA PRO A 122 -18.88 27.55 -0.03
C PRO A 122 -19.06 28.83 -0.85
N ASP A 123 -19.92 29.72 -0.36
CA ASP A 123 -20.19 31.02 -0.99
C ASP A 123 -19.12 32.07 -0.75
N ASP A 124 -18.12 31.81 0.09
CA ASP A 124 -16.97 32.69 0.24
C ASP A 124 -15.70 31.83 0.25
N VAL A 125 -14.74 32.23 -0.58
CA VAL A 125 -13.47 31.53 -0.78
C VAL A 125 -12.27 32.37 -0.30
N THR A 126 -12.54 33.36 0.54
CA THR A 126 -11.52 34.20 1.17
C THR A 126 -10.98 33.52 2.43
N PRO A 127 -9.69 33.15 2.49
CA PRO A 127 -9.10 32.57 3.69
C PRO A 127 -8.89 33.64 4.78
N SER A 128 -8.96 33.25 6.06
CA SER A 128 -8.71 34.18 7.18
C SER A 128 -7.23 34.31 7.56
N PHE A 129 -6.38 33.45 7.01
CA PHE A 129 -4.94 33.47 7.17
C PHE A 129 -4.23 33.02 5.88
N ASP A 130 -2.95 33.32 5.75
CA ASP A 130 -2.17 33.05 4.56
C ASP A 130 -1.53 31.63 4.54
N ALA A 131 -0.83 31.34 3.44
CA ALA A 131 -0.13 30.08 3.25
C ALA A 131 1.00 29.83 4.26
N ALA A 132 1.64 30.88 4.80
CA ALA A 132 2.73 30.76 5.77
C ALA A 132 2.18 30.35 7.14
N ALA A 133 1.11 31.00 7.59
CA ALA A 133 0.40 30.60 8.80
C ALA A 133 -0.18 29.17 8.68
N ALA A 134 -0.70 28.81 7.51
CA ALA A 134 -1.18 27.45 7.23
C ALA A 134 -0.06 26.40 7.37
N ALA A 135 1.10 26.64 6.75
CA ALA A 135 2.23 25.73 6.81
C ALA A 135 2.82 25.59 8.22
N SER A 136 2.87 26.70 8.97
CA SER A 136 3.27 26.68 10.39
C SER A 136 2.34 25.83 11.23
N ARG A 137 1.01 25.95 11.05
CA ARG A 137 0.03 25.12 11.76
C ARG A 137 0.12 23.66 11.34
N ALA A 138 0.24 23.39 10.04
CA ALA A 138 0.37 22.05 9.51
C ALA A 138 1.63 21.32 10.03
N SER A 139 2.73 22.05 10.26
CA SER A 139 3.96 21.50 10.82
C SER A 139 3.78 20.93 12.23
N ALA A 140 2.81 21.42 13.01
CA ALA A 140 2.50 20.84 14.33
C ALA A 140 1.91 19.43 14.25
N PHE A 141 1.43 19.02 13.06
CA PHE A 141 0.80 17.72 12.83
C PHE A 141 1.64 16.79 11.96
N SER A 142 2.80 17.24 11.48
CA SER A 142 3.65 16.54 10.50
C SER A 142 5.00 16.18 11.14
N PRO A 143 5.59 15.00 10.85
CA PRO A 143 6.96 14.69 11.26
C PRO A 143 8.02 15.51 10.52
N LEU A 144 7.63 16.19 9.43
CA LEU A 144 8.51 17.04 8.62
C LEU A 144 8.09 18.50 8.74
N ALA A 145 9.09 19.40 8.75
CA ALA A 145 8.85 20.83 8.63
C ALA A 145 8.19 21.14 7.27
N LEU A 146 7.07 21.88 7.31
CA LEU A 146 6.32 22.28 6.12
C LEU A 146 6.46 23.80 5.92
N GLY A 147 6.86 24.21 4.73
CA GLY A 147 7.04 25.60 4.33
C GLY A 147 5.84 26.17 3.54
N PRO A 148 5.74 27.51 3.42
CA PRO A 148 4.64 28.19 2.73
C PRO A 148 4.49 27.76 1.26
N GLY A 149 5.60 27.48 0.59
CA GLY A 149 5.60 27.01 -0.81
C GLY A 149 4.95 25.64 -1.02
N GLN A 150 4.60 24.92 0.05
CA GLN A 150 3.92 23.63 0.03
C GLN A 150 2.41 23.73 0.31
N ALA A 151 1.94 24.87 0.80
CA ALA A 151 0.52 25.11 1.04
C ALA A 151 -0.18 25.55 -0.25
N ARG A 152 -1.32 24.92 -0.56
CA ARG A 152 -2.18 25.26 -1.70
C ARG A 152 -3.60 25.42 -1.22
N LEU A 153 -4.21 26.57 -1.53
CA LEU A 153 -5.61 26.82 -1.22
C LEU A 153 -6.51 26.00 -2.17
N ALA A 154 -7.47 25.29 -1.61
CA ALA A 154 -8.41 24.44 -2.32
C ALA A 154 -9.74 24.38 -1.56
N ILE A 155 -10.76 23.82 -2.19
CA ILE A 155 -11.97 23.40 -1.48
C ILE A 155 -11.84 21.93 -1.19
N TRP A 156 -11.88 21.57 0.09
CA TRP A 156 -11.82 20.21 0.57
C TRP A 156 -13.22 19.69 0.83
N PRO A 157 -13.64 18.59 0.21
CA PRO A 157 -14.93 17.98 0.52
C PRO A 157 -15.00 17.45 1.95
N ALA A 158 -16.03 17.82 2.70
CA ALA A 158 -16.31 17.32 4.04
C ALA A 158 -17.77 16.80 4.14
N PRO A 159 -18.12 16.05 5.19
CA PRO A 159 -19.48 15.50 5.35
C PRO A 159 -20.59 16.57 5.41
N ASP A 160 -20.23 17.78 5.84
CA ASP A 160 -21.07 18.97 5.97
C ASP A 160 -20.93 19.95 4.80
N GLY A 161 -20.34 19.50 3.68
CA GLY A 161 -20.14 20.30 2.47
C GLY A 161 -18.69 20.63 2.17
N GLY A 162 -18.44 21.34 1.08
CA GLY A 162 -17.11 21.81 0.71
C GLY A 162 -16.58 22.87 1.67
N ARG A 163 -15.41 22.65 2.26
CA ARG A 163 -14.74 23.62 3.14
C ARG A 163 -13.55 24.26 2.42
N LEU A 164 -13.35 25.56 2.61
CA LEU A 164 -12.14 26.23 2.14
C LEU A 164 -10.96 25.77 3.00
N ALA A 165 -9.91 25.22 2.39
CA ALA A 165 -8.80 24.62 3.12
C ALA A 165 -7.45 24.87 2.45
N TYR A 166 -6.39 24.90 3.26
CA TYR A 166 -5.02 24.74 2.79
C TYR A 166 -4.64 23.26 2.82
N VAL A 167 -4.31 22.72 1.65
CA VAL A 167 -3.65 21.42 1.51
C VAL A 167 -2.14 21.66 1.54
N VAL A 168 -1.47 21.12 2.55
CA VAL A 168 -0.03 21.29 2.76
C VAL A 168 0.65 19.93 2.60
N SER A 169 1.45 19.78 1.56
CA SER A 169 2.11 18.51 1.22
C SER A 169 3.61 18.56 1.48
N GLY A 170 4.11 17.62 2.28
CA GLY A 170 5.53 17.37 2.49
C GLY A 170 6.25 17.10 1.17
N ARG A 171 7.48 17.62 1.04
CA ARG A 171 8.36 17.17 -0.04
C ARG A 171 8.90 15.80 0.37
N PRO A 172 8.92 14.81 -0.55
CA PRO A 172 9.60 13.56 -0.28
C PRO A 172 11.04 13.84 0.16
N VAL A 173 11.44 13.25 1.28
CA VAL A 173 12.82 13.31 1.78
C VAL A 173 13.49 12.01 1.37
N ALA A 174 14.62 12.09 0.67
CA ALA A 174 15.39 10.90 0.32
C ALA A 174 15.69 10.07 1.59
N ALA A 175 15.56 8.75 1.51
CA ALA A 175 15.64 7.78 2.61
C ALA A 175 14.46 7.71 3.60
N LEU A 176 13.45 8.59 3.52
CA LEU A 176 12.22 8.44 4.32
C LEU A 176 11.03 8.14 3.39
N PRO A 177 10.38 6.98 3.52
CA PRO A 177 9.20 6.63 2.70
C PRO A 177 7.94 7.32 3.24
N ILE A 178 8.02 8.64 3.47
CA ILE A 178 6.91 9.46 3.96
C ILE A 178 6.70 10.66 3.04
N ALA A 179 5.45 10.98 2.77
CA ALA A 179 5.00 12.20 2.09
C ALA A 179 3.77 12.75 2.81
N PRO A 180 3.94 13.35 4.00
CA PRO A 180 2.82 13.78 4.83
C PRO A 180 1.96 14.82 4.11
N VAL A 181 0.65 14.66 4.19
CA VAL A 181 -0.33 15.65 3.73
C VAL A 181 -1.20 16.05 4.91
N VAL A 182 -1.24 17.35 5.16
CA VAL A 182 -2.06 17.96 6.22
C VAL A 182 -3.02 18.94 5.56
N VAL A 183 -4.30 18.83 5.90
CA VAL A 183 -5.36 19.69 5.41
C VAL A 183 -5.90 20.51 6.56
N ILE A 184 -5.76 21.84 6.48
CA ILE A 184 -6.17 22.78 7.51
C ILE A 184 -7.31 23.65 6.95
N ASP A 185 -8.40 23.80 7.70
CA ASP A 185 -9.48 24.73 7.35
C ASP A 185 -8.94 26.16 7.29
N ALA A 186 -9.13 26.83 6.15
CA ALA A 186 -8.53 28.13 5.87
C ALA A 186 -9.23 29.31 6.58
N ARG A 187 -10.31 29.07 7.34
CA ARG A 187 -11.01 30.07 8.16
C ARG A 187 -10.75 29.87 9.66
N SER A 188 -10.93 28.66 10.16
CA SER A 188 -10.80 28.37 11.60
C SER A 188 -9.37 27.99 11.99
N GLY A 189 -8.59 27.44 11.05
CA GLY A 189 -7.29 26.83 11.36
C GLY A 189 -7.40 25.42 11.93
N GLU A 190 -8.59 24.83 11.94
CA GLU A 190 -8.86 23.46 12.37
C GLU A 190 -8.15 22.44 11.45
N LEU A 191 -7.63 21.36 12.05
CA LEU A 191 -7.14 20.21 11.28
C LEU A 191 -8.34 19.43 10.72
N LEU A 192 -8.46 19.38 9.39
CA LEU A 192 -9.51 18.59 8.73
C LEU A 192 -9.06 17.15 8.52
N VAL A 193 -7.86 16.94 7.98
CA VAL A 193 -7.33 15.62 7.64
C VAL A 193 -5.81 15.63 7.78
N ARG A 194 -5.26 14.51 8.26
CA ARG A 194 -3.84 14.19 8.16
C ARG A 194 -3.69 12.77 7.61
N TYR A 195 -2.84 12.60 6.61
CA TYR A 195 -2.45 11.28 6.10
C TYR A 195 -1.04 11.30 5.53
N ASP A 196 -0.47 10.12 5.32
CA ASP A 196 0.76 9.97 4.54
C ASP A 196 0.39 9.65 3.09
N ALA A 197 0.84 10.48 2.15
CA ALA A 197 0.61 10.28 0.73
C ALA A 197 1.76 9.52 0.04
N ALA A 198 2.75 9.04 0.79
CA ALA A 198 3.70 8.09 0.26
C ALA A 198 2.90 6.86 -0.13
N THR A 199 2.85 6.56 -1.43
CA THR A 199 2.50 5.22 -1.89
C THR A 199 3.62 4.32 -1.41
N SER A 200 3.36 3.63 -0.31
CA SER A 200 4.31 2.74 0.30
C SER A 200 4.40 1.50 -0.60
N LEU A 201 5.39 1.47 -1.49
CA LEU A 201 5.74 0.26 -2.22
C LEU A 201 6.02 -0.87 -1.24
N ASN A 202 5.84 -2.10 -1.69
CA ASN A 202 6.07 -3.31 -0.90
C ASN A 202 5.08 -3.47 0.26
N GLN A 203 3.81 -3.08 0.10
CA GLN A 203 2.78 -3.44 1.09
C GLN A 203 2.54 -4.95 1.14
N ALA A 204 2.25 -5.47 2.33
CA ALA A 204 1.72 -6.81 2.53
C ALA A 204 0.68 -6.80 3.65
N LYS A 205 -0.05 -7.91 3.78
CA LYS A 205 -0.94 -8.17 4.92
C LYS A 205 -0.32 -9.27 5.75
N MET A 206 -0.07 -9.06 7.05
CA MET A 206 0.63 -10.04 7.88
C MET A 206 -0.06 -10.25 9.23
N TYR A 207 0.04 -11.45 9.77
CA TYR A 207 -0.33 -11.69 11.17
C TYR A 207 0.70 -11.03 12.09
N ALA A 208 0.24 -10.29 13.10
CA ALA A 208 1.14 -9.57 14.00
C ALA A 208 2.16 -10.50 14.69
N THR A 209 1.71 -11.72 15.04
CA THR A 209 2.52 -12.76 15.68
C THR A 209 2.37 -14.14 15.05
N ASN A 210 1.14 -14.67 14.96
CA ASN A 210 0.80 -15.94 14.30
C ASN A 210 -0.73 -16.00 14.10
N PRO A 211 -1.24 -16.85 13.19
CA PRO A 211 -2.68 -16.93 12.91
C PRO A 211 -3.54 -17.30 14.12
N THR A 212 -3.03 -18.08 15.07
CA THR A 212 -3.79 -18.54 16.24
C THR A 212 -3.96 -17.44 17.29
N LYS A 213 -2.91 -16.65 17.54
CA LYS A 213 -2.89 -15.59 18.58
C LYS A 213 -3.36 -14.24 18.05
N SER A 214 -3.10 -13.97 16.78
CA SER A 214 -3.45 -12.73 16.10
C SER A 214 -4.05 -13.07 14.74
N PRO A 215 -5.34 -13.50 14.69
CA PRO A 215 -5.98 -13.96 13.46
C PRO A 215 -6.34 -12.82 12.49
N ALA A 216 -6.29 -11.57 12.94
CA ALA A 216 -6.44 -10.42 12.07
C ALA A 216 -5.13 -10.13 11.33
N LEU A 217 -5.23 -9.86 10.03
CA LEU A 217 -4.12 -9.41 9.22
C LEU A 217 -3.98 -7.89 9.33
N ASP A 218 -2.76 -7.43 9.61
CA ASP A 218 -2.40 -6.03 9.65
C ASP A 218 -1.67 -5.62 8.36
N PRO A 219 -1.90 -4.41 7.83
CA PRO A 219 -1.08 -3.89 6.75
C PRO A 219 0.34 -3.62 7.26
N VAL A 220 1.35 -4.07 6.50
CA VAL A 220 2.76 -3.85 6.80
C VAL A 220 3.50 -3.40 5.54
N THR A 221 4.59 -2.65 5.72
CA THR A 221 5.53 -2.33 4.63
C THR A 221 6.75 -3.22 4.76
N LEU A 222 7.11 -3.92 3.68
CA LEU A 222 8.27 -4.80 3.66
C LEU A 222 9.55 -4.01 3.31
N PRO A 223 10.68 -4.29 3.97
CA PRO A 223 11.97 -3.64 3.66
C PRO A 223 12.64 -4.25 2.42
N VAL A 224 11.90 -4.40 1.33
CA VAL A 224 12.41 -4.89 0.03
C VAL A 224 13.28 -3.81 -0.59
N LYS A 225 14.40 -4.24 -1.20
CA LYS A 225 15.33 -3.33 -1.88
C LYS A 225 14.65 -2.63 -3.05
N ALA A 226 14.95 -1.36 -3.24
CA ALA A 226 14.32 -0.55 -4.28
C ALA A 226 14.53 -1.16 -5.67
N GLY A 227 13.44 -1.33 -6.42
CA GLY A 227 13.44 -1.88 -7.77
C GLY A 227 13.36 -3.41 -7.85
N GLU A 228 13.43 -4.12 -6.72
CA GLU A 228 13.21 -5.56 -6.70
C GLU A 228 11.72 -5.91 -6.86
N THR A 229 11.45 -6.99 -7.58
CA THR A 229 10.10 -7.56 -7.75
C THR A 229 9.88 -8.80 -6.89
N HIS A 230 10.90 -9.23 -6.17
CA HIS A 230 10.90 -10.38 -5.26
C HIS A 230 11.34 -9.97 -3.85
N LEU A 231 11.14 -10.86 -2.88
CA LEU A 231 11.41 -10.62 -1.46
C LEU A 231 12.90 -10.66 -1.13
N SER A 232 13.61 -9.61 -1.58
CA SER A 232 15.06 -9.48 -1.45
C SER A 232 15.43 -8.11 -0.88
N SER A 233 16.36 -8.13 0.07
CA SER A 233 17.01 -6.94 0.65
C SER A 233 18.53 -7.17 0.71
N ASP A 234 19.30 -6.17 1.11
CA ASP A 234 20.74 -6.36 1.31
C ASP A 234 21.07 -7.36 2.45
N ALA A 235 20.12 -7.64 3.34
CA ALA A 235 20.36 -8.49 4.51
C ALA A 235 19.62 -9.83 4.50
N ILE A 236 18.55 -9.96 3.70
CA ILE A 236 17.66 -11.13 3.68
C ILE A 236 17.21 -11.40 2.25
N ILE A 237 17.23 -12.68 1.86
CA ILE A 237 16.58 -13.20 0.66
C ILE A 237 15.60 -14.27 1.12
N ALA A 238 14.30 -14.03 0.95
CA ALA A 238 13.30 -15.06 1.21
C ALA A 238 13.13 -15.94 -0.02
N ARG A 239 13.05 -17.25 0.20
CA ARG A 239 12.84 -18.28 -0.84
C ARG A 239 11.79 -19.26 -0.37
N ASN A 240 11.20 -19.96 -1.31
CA ASN A 240 10.26 -21.04 -1.12
C ASN A 240 10.86 -22.36 -1.61
N CYS A 241 10.44 -23.47 -1.01
CA CYS A 241 10.90 -24.82 -1.35
C CYS A 241 9.92 -25.46 -2.33
N ILE A 242 10.27 -25.41 -3.63
CA ILE A 242 9.44 -25.86 -4.75
C ILE A 242 9.83 -27.27 -5.19
N ASP A 243 8.87 -28.19 -5.21
CA ASP A 243 9.12 -29.57 -5.61
C ASP A 243 9.16 -29.69 -7.15
N LYS A 244 10.36 -29.54 -7.71
CA LYS A 244 10.62 -29.75 -9.15
C LYS A 244 10.92 -31.21 -9.52
N GLN A 245 10.73 -32.15 -8.58
CA GLN A 245 11.08 -33.58 -8.77
C GLN A 245 12.56 -33.77 -9.12
N GLU A 246 13.44 -32.93 -8.53
CA GLU A 246 14.88 -32.96 -8.77
C GLU A 246 15.58 -33.84 -7.73
N VAL A 247 16.56 -34.62 -8.18
CA VAL A 247 17.43 -35.41 -7.31
C VAL A 247 18.82 -34.78 -7.30
N LYS A 248 19.35 -34.48 -6.12
CA LYS A 248 20.71 -33.96 -5.94
C LYS A 248 21.58 -34.98 -5.23
N ASN A 249 22.81 -35.11 -5.71
CA ASN A 249 23.83 -35.91 -5.05
C ASN A 249 24.42 -35.09 -3.88
N VAL A 250 24.21 -35.55 -2.65
CA VAL A 250 24.69 -34.89 -1.43
C VAL A 250 25.58 -35.82 -0.62
N SER A 251 26.66 -35.26 -0.07
CA SER A 251 27.58 -36.01 0.79
C SER A 251 27.10 -35.96 2.24
N VAL A 252 26.55 -37.06 2.75
CA VAL A 252 26.13 -37.19 4.15
C VAL A 252 27.05 -38.19 4.84
N TYR A 253 27.79 -37.73 5.86
CA TYR A 253 28.81 -38.52 6.56
C TYR A 253 29.86 -39.18 5.65
N GLY A 254 30.21 -38.55 4.52
CA GLY A 254 31.19 -39.07 3.56
C GLY A 254 30.63 -40.07 2.55
N PHE A 255 29.34 -40.38 2.59
CA PHE A 255 28.64 -41.16 1.57
C PHE A 255 27.89 -40.24 0.61
N GLN A 256 28.03 -40.48 -0.70
CA GLN A 256 27.23 -39.80 -1.72
C GLN A 256 25.85 -40.44 -1.79
N LEU A 257 24.82 -39.66 -1.48
CA LEU A 257 23.43 -40.09 -1.55
C LEU A 257 22.68 -39.22 -2.55
N ASP A 258 21.91 -39.88 -3.41
CA ASP A 258 20.93 -39.21 -4.25
C ASP A 258 19.69 -38.91 -3.41
N VAL A 259 19.36 -37.62 -3.28
CA VAL A 259 18.28 -37.15 -2.42
C VAL A 259 17.33 -36.29 -3.25
N HIS A 260 16.04 -36.64 -3.23
CA HIS A 260 14.98 -35.80 -3.77
C HIS A 260 14.87 -34.54 -2.91
N VAL A 261 15.11 -33.39 -3.53
CA VAL A 261 15.14 -32.09 -2.85
C VAL A 261 14.35 -31.08 -3.64
N CYS A 262 13.81 -30.08 -2.95
CA CYS A 262 13.19 -28.94 -3.61
C CYS A 262 14.22 -27.99 -4.21
N ALA A 263 13.78 -27.22 -5.19
CA ALA A 263 14.45 -26.01 -5.66
C ALA A 263 14.11 -24.84 -4.75
N LEU A 264 15.10 -24.01 -4.42
CA LEU A 264 14.92 -22.81 -3.61
C LEU A 264 14.69 -21.60 -4.52
N ASP A 265 13.42 -21.28 -4.79
CA ASP A 265 13.02 -20.20 -5.71
C ASP A 265 12.15 -19.15 -5.01
N GLN A 266 12.06 -17.95 -5.57
CA GLN A 266 11.16 -16.90 -5.06
C GLN A 266 9.85 -16.97 -5.82
N THR A 267 8.77 -17.29 -5.10
CA THR A 267 7.41 -17.42 -5.67
C THR A 267 6.55 -16.19 -5.41
N ALA A 268 6.81 -15.48 -4.32
CA ALA A 268 6.17 -14.20 -4.06
C ALA A 268 6.71 -13.13 -5.02
N THR A 269 5.82 -12.59 -5.86
CA THR A 269 6.11 -11.49 -6.79
C THR A 269 5.28 -10.26 -6.44
N ALA A 270 5.88 -9.08 -6.55
CA ALA A 270 5.16 -7.83 -6.43
C ALA A 270 4.08 -7.69 -7.53
N ASP A 271 2.95 -7.07 -7.18
CA ASP A 271 1.86 -6.77 -8.09
C ASP A 271 2.18 -5.55 -9.00
N ALA A 272 1.19 -5.11 -9.79
CA ALA A 272 1.37 -3.97 -10.69
C ALA A 272 1.66 -2.63 -9.96
N ASN A 273 1.40 -2.54 -8.66
CA ASN A 273 1.69 -1.39 -7.81
C ASN A 273 3.03 -1.53 -7.09
N GLY A 274 3.71 -2.67 -7.21
CA GLY A 274 4.92 -2.98 -6.45
C GLY A 274 4.64 -3.51 -5.06
N ASP A 275 3.44 -4.03 -4.79
CA ASP A 275 3.03 -4.54 -3.49
C ASP A 275 2.94 -6.08 -3.46
N PHE A 276 3.13 -6.67 -2.28
CA PHE A 276 3.02 -8.11 -2.00
C PHE A 276 1.72 -8.43 -1.24
N LEU A 277 0.58 -7.94 -1.74
CA LEU A 277 -0.75 -8.16 -1.17
C LEU A 277 -1.29 -9.56 -1.52
N ILE A 278 -0.57 -10.59 -1.06
CA ILE A 278 -0.94 -12.00 -1.19
C ILE A 278 -1.87 -12.34 -0.01
N ASP A 279 -3.01 -12.98 -0.30
CA ASP A 279 -3.91 -13.49 0.75
C ASP A 279 -3.42 -14.87 1.22
N PRO A 280 -3.60 -15.21 2.52
CA PRO A 280 -3.23 -16.52 3.02
C PRO A 280 -4.04 -17.63 2.31
N PRO A 281 -3.48 -18.83 2.12
CA PRO A 281 -4.20 -19.95 1.56
C PRO A 281 -5.35 -20.39 2.47
N ASP A 282 -6.37 -21.03 1.89
CA ASP A 282 -7.49 -21.60 2.65
C ASP A 282 -7.05 -22.77 3.56
N ASP A 283 -5.95 -23.44 3.19
CA ASP A 283 -5.36 -24.59 3.88
C ASP A 283 -3.95 -24.23 4.36
N ASP A 284 -3.68 -24.40 5.66
CA ASP A 284 -2.38 -24.11 6.28
C ASP A 284 -1.29 -25.13 5.89
N THR A 285 -1.68 -26.22 5.22
CA THR A 285 -0.78 -27.23 4.65
C THR A 285 -0.54 -27.04 3.16
N ALA A 286 -1.07 -25.97 2.56
CA ALA A 286 -0.91 -25.70 1.14
C ALA A 286 0.58 -25.73 0.73
N PRO A 287 0.93 -26.54 -0.30
CA PRO A 287 2.29 -26.55 -0.79
C PRO A 287 2.67 -25.21 -1.39
N GLU A 288 3.93 -24.84 -1.20
CA GLU A 288 4.56 -23.75 -1.96
C GLU A 288 3.82 -22.41 -1.78
N ASP A 289 3.24 -22.19 -0.60
CA ASP A 289 2.51 -20.98 -0.26
C ASP A 289 3.40 -19.72 -0.31
N ALA A 290 3.08 -18.81 -1.22
CA ALA A 290 3.75 -17.51 -1.35
C ALA A 290 3.46 -16.58 -0.17
N PHE A 291 2.33 -16.73 0.53
CA PHE A 291 2.05 -15.98 1.75
C PHE A 291 3.03 -16.37 2.87
N ALA A 292 3.33 -17.66 3.03
CA ALA A 292 4.38 -18.13 3.96
C ALA A 292 5.77 -17.55 3.61
N GLU A 293 6.09 -17.37 2.33
CA GLU A 293 7.32 -16.70 1.89
C GLU A 293 7.37 -15.23 2.33
N VAL A 294 6.28 -14.47 2.10
CA VAL A 294 6.14 -13.08 2.58
C VAL A 294 6.24 -12.99 4.10
N SER A 295 5.59 -13.92 4.81
CA SER A 295 5.63 -14.03 6.27
C SER A 295 7.03 -14.28 6.79
N MET A 296 7.76 -15.20 6.17
CA MET A 296 9.15 -15.50 6.51
C MET A 296 10.05 -14.28 6.31
N PHE A 297 9.89 -13.55 5.20
CA PHE A 297 10.63 -12.31 4.94
C PHE A 297 10.35 -11.24 6.00
N HIS A 298 9.07 -10.99 6.29
CA HIS A 298 8.63 -9.98 7.26
C HIS A 298 9.16 -10.27 8.67
N HIS A 299 8.96 -11.49 9.17
CA HIS A 299 9.35 -11.84 10.54
C HIS A 299 10.86 -11.93 10.71
N THR A 300 11.59 -12.48 9.72
CA THR A 300 13.06 -12.46 9.72
C THR A 300 13.60 -11.03 9.76
N SER A 301 13.00 -10.12 8.96
CA SER A 301 13.39 -8.71 8.94
C SER A 301 13.20 -8.04 10.30
N ARG A 302 12.04 -8.26 10.94
CA ARG A 302 11.75 -7.71 12.28
C ARG A 302 12.69 -8.25 13.35
N ILE A 303 13.01 -9.55 13.30
CA ILE A 303 13.94 -10.17 14.24
C ILE A 303 15.34 -9.58 14.07
N LEU A 304 15.82 -9.47 12.83
CA LEU A 304 17.14 -8.88 12.55
C LEU A 304 17.22 -7.42 12.99
N GLU A 305 16.20 -6.62 12.69
CA GLU A 305 16.10 -5.24 13.15
C GLU A 305 16.16 -5.17 14.69
N ARG A 306 15.43 -6.05 15.37
CA ARG A 306 15.44 -6.12 16.84
C ARG A 306 16.83 -6.44 17.38
N PHE A 307 17.57 -7.36 16.78
CA PHE A 307 18.94 -7.67 17.21
C PHE A 307 19.91 -6.53 16.92
N ARG A 308 19.75 -5.83 15.79
CA ARG A 308 20.55 -4.64 15.44
C ARG A 308 20.34 -3.45 16.37
N GLN A 309 19.24 -3.41 17.13
CA GLN A 309 19.07 -2.43 18.21
C GLN A 309 20.05 -2.67 19.37
N PHE A 310 20.52 -3.91 19.58
CA PHE A 310 21.51 -4.24 20.60
C PHE A 310 22.94 -4.15 20.08
N ASP A 311 23.17 -4.61 18.84
CA ASP A 311 24.44 -4.49 18.13
C ASP A 311 24.20 -3.99 16.69
N PRO A 312 24.37 -2.69 16.43
CA PRO A 312 24.17 -2.12 15.10
C PRO A 312 25.09 -2.71 14.02
N SER A 313 26.21 -3.34 14.41
CA SER A 313 27.17 -3.96 13.50
C SER A 313 26.90 -5.44 13.24
N LEU A 314 25.81 -6.00 13.79
CA LEU A 314 25.47 -7.41 13.64
C LEU A 314 25.27 -7.79 12.17
N GLU A 315 26.16 -8.66 11.71
CA GLU A 315 26.05 -9.43 10.48
C GLU A 315 25.83 -10.90 10.84
N VAL A 316 24.66 -11.45 10.52
CA VAL A 316 24.36 -12.87 10.75
C VAL A 316 25.20 -13.76 9.83
N GLN A 317 25.44 -13.30 8.60
CA GLN A 317 26.27 -13.94 7.62
C GLN A 317 27.27 -12.91 7.08
N PRO A 318 28.55 -12.96 7.50
CA PRO A 318 29.55 -12.01 7.05
C PRO A 318 29.63 -11.95 5.52
N GLY A 319 29.35 -10.78 4.95
CA GLY A 319 29.35 -10.56 3.50
C GLY A 319 28.20 -11.22 2.72
N GLY A 320 27.12 -11.66 3.37
CA GLY A 320 25.97 -12.29 2.71
C GLY A 320 24.62 -11.97 3.34
N ALA A 321 23.55 -12.24 2.60
CA ALA A 321 22.17 -12.13 3.06
C ALA A 321 21.71 -13.45 3.68
N ILE A 322 20.88 -13.38 4.73
CA ILE A 322 20.22 -14.54 5.33
C ILE A 322 19.27 -15.15 4.28
N GLU A 323 19.46 -16.44 3.95
CA GLU A 323 18.49 -17.19 3.16
C GLU A 323 17.36 -17.69 4.08
N ALA A 324 16.21 -17.03 3.99
CA ALA A 324 15.04 -17.37 4.78
C ALA A 324 14.12 -18.28 3.95
N ILE A 325 14.07 -19.56 4.28
CA ILE A 325 13.36 -20.57 3.48
C ILE A 325 11.98 -20.84 4.07
N ALA A 326 10.92 -20.56 3.30
CA ALA A 326 9.56 -20.92 3.59
C ALA A 326 9.23 -22.33 3.05
N ASN A 327 8.22 -22.96 3.65
CA ASN A 327 7.69 -24.27 3.26
C ASN A 327 8.77 -25.36 3.10
N LEU A 328 9.82 -25.34 3.93
CA LEU A 328 10.90 -26.32 3.85
C LEU A 328 10.33 -27.74 3.93
N ARG A 329 10.76 -28.58 2.99
CA ARG A 329 10.31 -29.97 2.86
C ARG A 329 11.50 -30.91 2.72
N VAL A 330 11.30 -32.14 3.17
CA VAL A 330 12.26 -33.23 3.14
C VAL A 330 11.69 -34.42 2.38
N PRO A 331 12.52 -35.26 1.76
CA PRO A 331 12.02 -36.41 1.03
C PRO A 331 11.36 -37.44 1.94
N GLN A 332 10.46 -38.23 1.35
CA GLN A 332 9.85 -39.35 2.05
C GLN A 332 10.92 -40.34 2.54
N GLY A 333 10.68 -40.94 3.70
CA GLY A 333 11.61 -41.91 4.29
C GLY A 333 12.87 -41.31 4.92
N PHE A 334 13.03 -39.98 4.95
CA PHE A 334 14.13 -39.33 5.65
C PHE A 334 14.20 -39.72 7.15
N SER A 335 13.06 -39.72 7.83
CA SER A 335 12.98 -40.09 9.27
C SER A 335 13.21 -41.58 9.53
N SER A 336 12.96 -42.45 8.54
CA SER A 336 13.16 -43.89 8.64
C SER A 336 14.45 -44.38 7.96
N PHE A 337 15.26 -43.47 7.40
CA PHE A 337 16.43 -43.78 6.57
C PHE A 337 16.13 -44.77 5.42
N ASP A 338 14.95 -44.67 4.80
CA ASP A 338 14.59 -45.50 3.64
C ASP A 338 15.19 -44.88 2.36
N LEU A 339 16.38 -45.35 1.98
CA LEU A 339 17.13 -44.82 0.83
C LEU A 339 16.38 -44.95 -0.50
N ASN A 340 15.43 -45.88 -0.62
CA ASN A 340 14.64 -46.01 -1.84
C ASN A 340 13.62 -44.88 -1.95
N LYS A 341 13.00 -44.50 -0.84
CA LYS A 341 12.06 -43.36 -0.81
C LYS A 341 12.78 -42.02 -0.88
N ILE A 342 13.95 -41.90 -0.24
CA ILE A 342 14.71 -40.65 -0.20
C ILE A 342 15.13 -40.19 -1.60
N LYS A 343 15.44 -41.12 -2.51
CA LYS A 343 15.89 -40.82 -3.86
C LYS A 343 14.78 -40.81 -4.91
N ASP A 344 13.53 -41.13 -4.54
CA ASP A 344 12.42 -41.27 -5.48
C ASP A 344 11.75 -39.90 -5.71
N PRO A 345 11.99 -39.24 -6.86
CA PRO A 345 11.44 -37.91 -7.13
C PRO A 345 9.94 -37.93 -7.44
N THR A 346 9.32 -39.11 -7.56
CA THR A 346 7.88 -39.23 -7.82
C THR A 346 7.06 -39.20 -6.55
N LEU A 347 7.69 -39.40 -5.38
CA LEU A 347 7.04 -39.25 -4.09
C LEU A 347 7.01 -37.77 -3.69
N PRO A 348 5.89 -37.27 -3.13
CA PRO A 348 5.82 -35.88 -2.71
C PRO A 348 6.73 -35.63 -1.51
N LEU A 349 7.46 -34.51 -1.51
CA LEU A 349 8.21 -34.09 -0.32
C LEU A 349 7.28 -33.86 0.88
N ALA A 350 7.74 -34.26 2.07
CA ALA A 350 7.04 -34.06 3.34
C ALA A 350 7.43 -32.72 4.00
N PRO A 351 6.53 -32.04 4.72
CA PRO A 351 6.90 -30.87 5.52
C PRO A 351 8.02 -31.19 6.51
N PHE A 352 8.97 -30.26 6.67
CA PHE A 352 9.96 -30.34 7.73
C PHE A 352 9.31 -29.97 9.07
N GLN A 353 9.22 -30.93 10.00
CA GLN A 353 8.66 -30.76 11.34
C GLN A 353 9.71 -30.93 12.43
#